data_AF-A0A7U9TGN0-F1
#
_entry.id   AF-A0A7U9TGN0-F1
#
_cell.length_a   1.000
_cell.length_b   1.000
_cell.length_c   1.000
_cell.angle_alpha   90.00
_cell.angle_beta   90.00
_cell.angle_gamma   90.00
#
_symmetry.space_group_name_H-M   'P 1'
#
loop_
_entity.id
_entity.type
_entity.pdbx_description
1 polymer ?
#
loop_
_entity_poly.entity_id
_entity_poly.type
_entity_poly.pdbx_seq_one_letter_code
_entity_poly.pdbx_strand_id
1 'polypeptide(L)'
;MRKLGFIVVLLIVIGLSSCGNTAIQCGEGTVPIDGVCQVQVTCDSGQTYDEETNTCEEKEVITCNPGYTNEDGECVLDEVELEIELVTGSQLSFEVGSTLPDFSTYFELEGTVIDNSMIEHTLLLGADNTMTTPGVFSVTITIGNDSKTISIIVTDSAIDYSDIITEGQAGIYLIPSKETDFIVGDYMPDFLSYFIAYDGENYVSITPDKVLHNLLLSADNRMIQAGTYKAWVDLTIGGTAYYQEVNIAVTPVGGATVESIGQTGWEIINPEFTDANWFDAWMVPSGDVAITNTDGEIDIQINTIGMNFWDILFAQPGKTFEKGYTYEVTYSMKTGLTAGRDVVVFVEPSQGAAKLLEEQVSLTTVYQDFTFTFQTTTNTTSGVVGVFLGANLPGAHPGVVMIDSIVITRTGELQEEVNFIDLPNQEFTSSDISLWATEGNVVLAHNASGYLEADVSAFTGAFYQENLQQGGYFIEAGKTYTIVFIIKTDITLGRDVTFFVEDTNAGYVKYFEETETLTTVFQTFTYTFTPTVDNDDTKIGIFLGDMDNSAIGLVIIDSIVITESN
;
A
#
# COMPACT_ATOMS: atom_id res chain seq x y z
N MET A 1 17.03 0.13 -43.61
CA MET A 1 16.94 1.57 -43.28
C MET A 1 16.31 1.64 -41.90
N ARG A 2 16.83 2.19 -40.80
CA ARG A 2 18.03 2.95 -40.41
C ARG A 2 18.76 2.16 -39.28
N LYS A 3 20.01 2.53 -38.98
CA LYS A 3 21.02 1.71 -38.29
C LYS A 3 20.98 1.76 -36.75
N LEU A 4 21.35 0.61 -36.16
CA LEU A 4 21.83 0.32 -34.80
C LEU A 4 22.91 1.29 -34.27
N GLY A 5 22.96 1.44 -32.93
CA GLY A 5 24.14 1.97 -32.23
C GLY A 5 24.03 1.90 -30.71
N PHE A 6 24.42 0.76 -30.13
CA PHE A 6 24.73 0.57 -28.70
C PHE A 6 25.90 1.49 -28.29
N ILE A 7 25.79 2.20 -27.17
CA ILE A 7 26.88 2.96 -26.55
C ILE A 7 27.37 2.21 -25.31
N VAL A 8 28.60 1.72 -25.40
CA VAL A 8 29.42 1.18 -24.31
C VAL A 8 30.32 2.30 -23.82
N VAL A 9 30.30 2.60 -22.52
CA VAL A 9 31.21 3.55 -21.88
C VAL A 9 32.48 2.81 -21.45
N LEU A 10 33.58 3.09 -22.16
CA LEU A 10 34.93 2.57 -21.90
C LEU A 10 35.72 3.64 -21.12
N LEU A 11 36.12 3.31 -19.89
CA LEU A 11 37.05 4.11 -19.08
C LEU A 11 38.48 3.89 -19.58
N ILE A 12 39.09 4.95 -20.13
CA ILE A 12 40.49 4.98 -20.59
C ILE A 12 41.38 5.53 -19.46
N VAL A 13 42.32 4.69 -19.02
CA VAL A 13 43.43 5.05 -18.13
C VAL A 13 44.52 5.74 -18.94
N ILE A 14 44.86 6.99 -18.59
CA ILE A 14 46.00 7.72 -19.14
C ILE A 14 47.24 7.39 -18.31
N GLY A 15 48.16 6.60 -18.87
CA GLY A 15 49.49 6.38 -18.33
C GLY A 15 50.43 7.52 -18.70
N LEU A 16 50.99 8.20 -17.69
CA LEU A 16 52.10 9.13 -17.85
C LEU A 16 53.41 8.33 -17.95
N SER A 17 54.21 8.69 -18.95
CA SER A 17 55.57 8.20 -19.16
C SER A 17 56.58 9.23 -18.64
N SER A 18 57.62 8.78 -17.92
CA SER A 18 58.83 9.59 -17.72
C SER A 18 60.10 8.74 -17.71
N CYS A 19 60.98 9.07 -18.66
CA CYS A 19 62.44 9.08 -18.66
C CYS A 19 63.21 7.91 -18.00
N GLY A 20 63.95 7.18 -18.84
CA GLY A 20 65.02 6.27 -18.42
C GLY A 20 66.28 7.01 -17.98
N ASN A 21 66.88 6.58 -16.86
CA ASN A 21 68.18 7.03 -16.39
C ASN A 21 69.28 6.02 -16.79
N THR A 22 70.30 6.52 -17.49
CA THR A 22 71.60 5.85 -17.68
C THR A 22 72.32 5.69 -16.34
N ALA A 23 72.72 4.46 -16.00
CA ALA A 23 73.45 4.17 -14.76
C ALA A 23 74.89 4.72 -14.79
N ILE A 24 75.28 5.44 -13.73
CA ILE A 24 76.66 5.90 -13.48
C ILE A 24 77.44 4.73 -12.86
N GLN A 25 78.61 4.38 -13.41
CA GLN A 25 79.53 3.43 -12.78
C GLN A 25 80.49 4.16 -11.83
N CYS A 26 80.43 3.81 -10.54
CA CYS A 26 81.33 4.30 -9.50
C CYS A 26 82.56 3.37 -9.36
N GLY A 27 83.70 3.94 -8.94
CA GLY A 27 84.93 3.18 -8.68
C GLY A 27 84.85 2.37 -7.38
N GLU A 28 85.75 1.41 -7.23
CA GLU A 28 85.83 0.50 -6.07
C GLU A 28 85.81 1.27 -4.73
N GLY A 29 84.91 0.89 -3.81
CA GLY A 29 84.73 1.52 -2.50
C GLY A 29 83.69 2.66 -2.44
N THR A 30 82.99 2.95 -3.54
CA THR A 30 81.91 3.95 -3.57
C THR A 30 80.64 3.41 -4.26
N VAL A 31 79.46 3.85 -3.80
CA VAL A 31 78.17 3.48 -4.39
C VAL A 31 77.44 4.74 -4.89
N PRO A 32 76.72 4.67 -6.03
CA PRO A 32 75.94 5.79 -6.53
C PRO A 32 74.68 5.99 -5.68
N ILE A 33 74.59 7.13 -5.00
CA ILE A 33 73.38 7.61 -4.33
C ILE A 33 73.06 8.97 -4.98
N ASP A 34 71.84 9.13 -5.49
CA ASP A 34 71.34 10.34 -6.17
C ASP A 34 72.24 10.88 -7.30
N GLY A 35 72.92 9.99 -8.02
CA GLY A 35 73.73 10.34 -9.19
C GLY A 35 75.15 10.81 -8.88
N VAL A 36 75.62 10.67 -7.63
CA VAL A 36 77.00 10.96 -7.22
C VAL A 36 77.59 9.75 -6.48
N CYS A 37 78.85 9.41 -6.75
CA CYS A 37 79.53 8.29 -6.08
C CYS A 37 79.97 8.71 -4.68
N GLN A 38 79.44 8.06 -3.64
CA GLN A 38 79.77 8.34 -2.24
C GLN A 38 80.44 7.13 -1.56
N VAL A 39 81.31 7.40 -0.58
CA VAL A 39 82.00 6.37 0.22
C VAL A 39 81.02 5.77 1.22
N GLN A 40 80.86 4.45 1.20
CA GLN A 40 79.99 3.77 2.17
C GLN A 40 80.81 3.42 3.43
N VAL A 41 80.54 4.09 4.54
CA VAL A 41 81.12 3.76 5.86
C VAL A 41 80.19 2.78 6.56
N THR A 42 80.72 1.63 6.99
CA THR A 42 79.95 0.59 7.71
C THR A 42 80.51 0.48 9.13
N CYS A 43 79.71 0.84 10.13
CA CYS A 43 80.05 0.65 11.55
C CYS A 43 79.71 -0.76 12.03
N ASP A 44 80.47 -1.26 13.02
CA ASP A 44 80.21 -2.57 13.64
C ASP A 44 78.93 -2.57 14.48
N SER A 45 78.33 -3.75 14.67
CA SER A 45 77.09 -3.94 15.43
C SER A 45 77.19 -3.38 16.85
N GLY A 46 76.43 -2.32 17.15
CA GLY A 46 76.41 -1.63 18.45
C GLY A 46 76.89 -0.19 18.40
N GLN A 47 77.38 0.27 17.23
CA GLN A 47 77.81 1.64 17.01
C GLN A 47 76.95 2.37 15.97
N THR A 48 76.87 3.69 16.11
CA THR A 48 76.23 4.59 15.14
C THR A 48 77.28 5.55 14.58
N TYR A 49 77.21 5.85 13.28
CA TYR A 49 78.15 6.75 12.60
C TYR A 49 77.79 8.21 12.88
N ASP A 50 78.76 8.99 13.37
CA ASP A 50 78.63 10.43 13.56
C ASP A 50 79.28 11.17 12.38
N GLU A 51 78.47 11.96 11.65
CA GLU A 51 78.91 12.69 10.45
C GLU A 51 79.78 13.92 10.75
N GLU A 52 79.73 14.48 11.97
CA GLU A 52 80.54 15.64 12.36
C GLU A 52 81.98 15.23 12.74
N THR A 53 82.12 14.10 13.42
CA THR A 53 83.44 13.58 13.87
C THR A 53 84.03 12.55 12.91
N ASN A 54 83.23 12.03 11.98
CA ASN A 54 83.60 11.01 11.00
C ASN A 54 84.10 9.70 11.65
N THR A 55 83.50 9.30 12.78
CA THR A 55 83.82 8.09 13.53
C THR A 55 82.56 7.31 13.95
N CYS A 56 82.70 6.01 14.22
CA CYS A 56 81.63 5.17 14.76
C CYS A 56 81.69 5.16 16.29
N GLU A 57 80.60 5.52 16.96
CA GLU A 57 80.52 5.64 18.43
C GLU A 57 79.49 4.67 19.03
N GLU A 58 79.72 4.15 20.24
CA GLU A 58 78.82 3.19 20.91
C GLU A 58 77.50 3.85 21.34
N LYS A 59 76.38 3.18 21.05
CA LYS A 59 75.03 3.67 21.37
C LYS A 59 74.75 3.48 22.87
N GLU A 60 74.61 4.56 23.63
CA GLU A 60 74.09 4.49 25.01
C GLU A 60 72.64 3.99 24.98
N VAL A 61 72.39 2.83 25.59
CA VAL A 61 71.04 2.28 25.75
C VAL A 61 70.43 2.90 27.00
N ILE A 62 69.50 3.83 26.80
CA ILE A 62 68.70 4.40 27.89
C ILE A 62 67.60 3.40 28.22
N THR A 63 67.67 2.80 29.40
CA THR A 63 66.63 1.94 29.98
C THR A 63 65.71 2.80 30.84
N CYS A 64 64.47 2.98 30.40
CA CYS A 64 63.47 3.74 31.14
C CYS A 64 62.90 2.94 32.32
N ASN A 65 62.49 3.64 33.38
CA ASN A 65 61.77 3.02 34.50
C ASN A 65 60.39 2.52 34.02
N PRO A 66 59.81 1.48 34.65
CA PRO A 66 58.46 1.01 34.31
C PRO A 66 57.43 2.17 34.32
N GLY A 67 56.63 2.28 33.25
CA GLY A 67 55.66 3.37 33.02
C GLY A 67 56.17 4.52 32.13
N TYR A 68 57.35 4.36 31.51
CA TYR A 68 57.92 5.31 30.57
C TYR A 68 58.52 4.57 29.37
N THR A 69 58.26 5.06 28.16
CA THR A 69 58.87 4.59 26.90
C THR A 69 59.91 5.59 26.40
N ASN A 70 60.93 5.09 25.69
CA ASN A 70 62.00 5.93 25.14
C ASN A 70 61.57 6.45 23.77
N GLU A 71 61.27 7.74 23.70
CA GLU A 71 61.12 8.47 22.45
C GLU A 71 62.34 9.39 22.28
N ASP A 72 63.13 9.15 21.22
CA ASP A 72 64.28 9.99 20.82
C ASP A 72 65.29 10.35 21.92
N GLY A 73 65.55 9.42 22.83
CA GLY A 73 66.59 9.58 23.86
C GLY A 73 66.09 10.20 25.17
N GLU A 74 64.79 10.44 25.30
CA GLU A 74 64.16 10.82 26.56
C GLU A 74 63.09 9.80 26.97
N CYS A 75 63.01 9.50 28.26
CA CYS A 75 61.95 8.66 28.80
C CYS A 75 60.68 9.50 28.98
N VAL A 76 59.70 9.31 28.10
CA VAL A 76 58.36 9.91 28.17
C VAL A 76 57.40 8.97 28.87
N LEU A 77 56.46 9.54 29.63
CA LEU A 77 55.46 8.79 30.37
C LEU A 77 54.56 8.06 29.38
N ASP A 78 54.31 6.76 29.59
CA ASP A 78 53.36 6.02 28.77
C ASP A 78 51.98 6.69 28.91
N GLU A 79 51.38 7.12 27.79
CA GLU A 79 49.99 7.61 27.81
C GLU A 79 49.10 6.45 28.26
N VAL A 80 48.47 6.60 29.42
CA VAL A 80 47.47 5.65 29.90
C VAL A 80 46.26 5.84 29.00
N GLU A 81 46.06 4.95 28.03
CA GLU A 81 44.77 4.83 27.34
C GLU A 81 43.72 4.50 28.42
N LEU A 82 42.94 5.51 28.79
CA LEU A 82 41.82 5.35 29.70
C LEU A 82 40.70 4.68 28.93
N GLU A 83 40.55 3.36 29.10
CA GLU A 83 39.42 2.61 28.53
C GLU A 83 38.24 2.62 29.52
N ILE A 84 37.03 2.74 29.00
CA ILE A 84 35.82 2.55 29.79
C ILE A 84 35.75 1.07 30.21
N GLU A 85 35.68 0.78 31.51
CA GLU A 85 35.56 -0.60 32.03
C GLU A 85 34.16 -0.89 32.57
N LEU A 86 33.75 -2.16 32.52
CA LEU A 86 32.54 -2.63 33.19
C LEU A 86 32.90 -3.00 34.63
N VAL A 87 32.22 -2.38 35.59
CA VAL A 87 32.42 -2.64 37.02
C VAL A 87 32.09 -4.10 37.34
N THR A 88 33.04 -4.78 37.97
CA THR A 88 32.92 -6.20 38.32
C THR A 88 31.73 -6.44 39.25
N GLY A 89 30.87 -7.41 38.91
CA GLY A 89 29.70 -7.78 39.71
C GLY A 89 28.42 -7.03 39.36
N SER A 90 28.45 -6.17 38.33
CA SER A 90 27.26 -5.53 37.78
C SER A 90 26.21 -6.57 37.36
N GLN A 91 24.95 -6.33 37.73
CA GLN A 91 23.85 -7.23 37.38
C GLN A 91 23.45 -7.03 35.92
N LEU A 92 23.70 -8.03 35.07
CA LEU A 92 23.38 -7.98 33.63
C LEU A 92 22.10 -8.75 33.26
N SER A 93 21.41 -9.32 34.24
CA SER A 93 20.19 -10.11 34.02
C SER A 93 19.09 -9.69 34.99
N PHE A 94 17.90 -9.46 34.46
CA PHE A 94 16.72 -8.96 35.18
C PHE A 94 15.49 -9.76 34.78
N GLU A 95 14.44 -9.68 35.59
CA GLU A 95 13.12 -10.22 35.26
C GLU A 95 12.17 -9.10 34.83
N VAL A 96 11.18 -9.41 34.00
CA VAL A 96 10.05 -8.49 33.73
C VAL A 96 9.45 -8.02 35.06
N GLY A 97 9.23 -6.71 35.17
CA GLY A 97 8.81 -6.02 36.39
C GLY A 97 9.97 -5.51 37.27
N SER A 98 11.22 -5.82 36.94
CA SER A 98 12.38 -5.23 37.62
C SER A 98 12.45 -3.73 37.34
N THR A 99 12.84 -2.94 38.34
CA THR A 99 13.06 -1.50 38.16
C THR A 99 14.38 -1.25 37.46
N LEU A 100 14.42 -0.23 36.60
CA LEU A 100 15.62 0.21 35.90
C LEU A 100 16.73 0.53 36.91
N PRO A 101 17.88 -0.18 36.88
CA PRO A 101 19.01 0.14 37.75
C PRO A 101 19.69 1.44 37.29
N ASP A 102 20.49 2.02 38.19
CA ASP A 102 21.34 3.17 37.85
C ASP A 102 22.60 2.70 37.10
N PHE A 103 22.53 2.68 35.77
CA PHE A 103 23.63 2.21 34.92
C PHE A 103 24.89 3.08 35.00
N SER A 104 24.83 4.30 35.55
CA SER A 104 26.04 5.09 35.82
C SER A 104 27.01 4.37 36.76
N THR A 105 26.51 3.44 37.57
CA THR A 105 27.31 2.61 38.49
C THR A 105 27.93 1.38 37.84
N TYR A 106 27.60 1.09 36.58
CA TYR A 106 28.04 -0.12 35.88
C TYR A 106 29.36 0.09 35.14
N PHE A 107 29.75 1.34 34.93
CA PHE A 107 30.94 1.69 34.17
C PHE A 107 31.90 2.46 35.07
N GLU A 108 33.19 2.34 34.79
CA GLU A 108 34.23 3.17 35.41
C GLU A 108 35.25 3.61 34.37
N LEU A 109 35.73 4.85 34.52
CA LEU A 109 36.80 5.44 33.72
C LEU A 109 37.63 6.31 34.66
N GLU A 110 38.95 6.05 34.75
CA GLU A 110 39.79 6.72 35.74
C GLU A 110 39.70 8.25 35.60
N GLY A 111 39.48 8.94 36.72
CA GLY A 111 39.39 10.40 36.76
C GLY A 111 38.11 11.00 36.18
N THR A 112 37.15 10.19 35.71
CA THR A 112 35.89 10.68 35.11
C THR A 112 34.69 10.34 36.00
N VAL A 113 33.81 11.32 36.20
CA VAL A 113 32.51 11.11 36.87
C VAL A 113 31.49 10.72 35.80
N ILE A 114 30.93 9.53 35.92
CA ILE A 114 29.91 9.02 35.00
C ILE A 114 28.53 9.45 35.49
N ASP A 115 27.74 9.96 34.55
CA ASP A 115 26.37 10.42 34.77
C ASP A 115 25.43 9.70 33.81
N ASN A 116 24.16 9.54 34.20
CA ASN A 116 23.16 8.87 33.37
C ASN A 116 22.91 9.54 32.02
N SER A 117 23.24 10.83 31.85
CA SER A 117 23.20 11.51 30.55
C SER A 117 24.22 10.98 29.52
N MET A 118 25.23 10.21 29.96
CA MET A 118 26.23 9.58 29.10
C MET A 118 25.79 8.18 28.63
N ILE A 119 24.61 7.72 29.07
CA ILE A 119 24.15 6.35 28.89
C ILE A 119 22.88 6.33 28.04
N GLU A 120 22.92 5.54 26.97
CA GLU A 120 21.77 5.23 26.13
C GLU A 120 21.44 3.75 26.28
N HIS A 121 20.14 3.42 26.27
CA HIS A 121 19.71 2.03 26.32
C HIS A 121 18.50 1.76 25.42
N THR A 122 18.33 0.51 25.04
CA THR A 122 17.17 0.05 24.26
C THR A 122 16.09 -0.64 25.10
N LEU A 123 16.23 -0.67 26.43
CA LEU A 123 15.25 -1.26 27.34
C LEU A 123 13.86 -0.66 27.17
N LEU A 124 12.84 -1.52 27.11
CA LEU A 124 11.44 -1.14 27.06
C LEU A 124 10.90 -0.99 28.49
N LEU A 125 10.47 0.23 28.82
CA LEU A 125 10.12 0.62 30.19
C LEU A 125 8.66 1.07 30.30
N GLY A 126 8.04 0.70 31.42
CA GLY A 126 6.75 1.22 31.86
C GLY A 126 6.85 2.65 32.41
N ALA A 127 5.70 3.26 32.70
CA ALA A 127 5.62 4.64 33.22
C ALA A 127 6.33 4.86 34.57
N ASP A 128 6.65 3.77 35.28
CA ASP A 128 7.35 3.74 36.56
C ASP A 128 8.82 3.26 36.44
N ASN A 129 9.38 3.26 35.23
CA ASN A 129 10.72 2.76 34.90
C ASN A 129 10.91 1.26 35.22
N THR A 130 9.85 0.46 35.15
CA THR A 130 9.94 -1.01 35.23
C THR A 130 10.16 -1.62 33.85
N MET A 131 10.97 -2.67 33.77
CA MET A 131 11.21 -3.41 32.52
C MET A 131 9.96 -4.21 32.15
N THR A 132 9.38 -3.95 30.97
CA THR A 132 8.09 -4.54 30.58
C THR A 132 8.19 -5.68 29.61
N THR A 133 9.32 -5.82 28.91
CA THR A 133 9.46 -6.75 27.79
C THR A 133 10.67 -7.66 28.00
N PRO A 134 10.51 -9.00 27.89
CA PRO A 134 11.65 -9.89 27.89
C PRO A 134 12.44 -9.76 26.57
N GLY A 135 13.76 -9.90 26.65
CA GLY A 135 14.65 -9.76 25.50
C GLY A 135 16.07 -9.42 25.91
N VAL A 136 16.92 -9.19 24.91
CA VAL A 136 18.28 -8.68 25.14
C VAL A 136 18.39 -7.28 24.61
N PHE A 137 18.75 -6.36 25.50
CA PHE A 137 18.83 -4.94 25.25
C PHE A 137 20.27 -4.47 25.35
N SER A 138 20.60 -3.41 24.62
CA SER A 138 21.91 -2.78 24.70
C SER A 138 21.87 -1.63 25.70
N VAL A 139 22.93 -1.49 26.48
CA VAL A 139 23.25 -0.30 27.26
C VAL A 139 24.61 0.18 26.80
N THR A 140 24.65 1.39 26.25
CA THR A 140 25.86 1.98 25.69
C THR A 140 26.21 3.23 26.47
N ILE A 141 27.43 3.28 26.99
CA ILE A 141 28.01 4.51 27.53
C ILE A 141 28.89 5.14 26.45
N THR A 142 28.81 6.47 26.32
CA THR A 142 29.67 7.24 25.40
C THR A 142 30.34 8.39 26.15
N ILE A 143 31.67 8.45 26.11
CA ILE A 143 32.48 9.51 26.71
C ILE A 143 33.43 10.05 25.64
N GLY A 144 33.20 11.28 25.18
CA GLY A 144 33.98 11.84 24.07
C GLY A 144 33.74 11.05 22.78
N ASN A 145 34.79 10.39 22.28
CA ASN A 145 34.73 9.54 21.08
C ASN A 145 34.67 8.04 21.42
N ASP A 146 34.81 7.69 22.70
CA ASP A 146 34.87 6.29 23.14
C ASP A 146 33.49 5.82 23.57
N SER A 147 33.16 4.58 23.22
CA SER A 147 31.87 3.97 23.56
C SER A 147 32.04 2.52 24.00
N LYS A 148 31.27 2.09 25.00
CA LYS A 148 31.20 0.69 25.41
C LYS A 148 29.76 0.24 25.51
N THR A 149 29.44 -0.87 24.84
CA THR A 149 28.10 -1.47 24.85
C THR A 149 28.12 -2.78 25.63
N ILE A 150 27.16 -2.92 26.54
CA ILE A 150 26.89 -4.17 27.26
C ILE A 150 25.48 -4.66 26.94
N SER A 151 25.29 -5.98 27.03
CA SER A 151 23.98 -6.61 26.85
C SER A 151 23.30 -6.80 28.21
N ILE A 152 22.06 -6.35 28.33
CA ILE A 152 21.18 -6.59 29.46
C ILE A 152 20.13 -7.61 29.03
N ILE A 153 20.06 -8.73 29.75
CA ILE A 153 19.08 -9.78 29.51
C ILE A 153 17.89 -9.53 30.44
N VAL A 154 16.69 -9.41 29.88
CA VAL A 154 15.44 -9.41 30.63
C VAL A 154 14.72 -10.72 30.34
N THR A 155 14.61 -11.57 31.35
CA THR A 155 13.86 -12.82 31.29
C THR A 155 12.42 -12.62 31.77
N ASP A 156 11.56 -13.54 31.38
CA ASP A 156 10.23 -13.69 31.94
C ASP A 156 10.17 -15.09 32.53
N SER A 157 10.10 -15.17 33.86
CA SER A 157 9.98 -16.43 34.61
C SER A 157 8.81 -17.32 34.18
N ALA A 158 7.82 -16.81 33.43
CA ALA A 158 6.75 -17.60 32.82
C ALA A 158 7.19 -18.36 31.55
N ILE A 159 8.36 -18.07 30.99
CA ILE A 159 8.90 -18.66 29.76
C ILE A 159 10.05 -19.62 30.11
N ASP A 160 9.94 -20.88 29.69
CA ASP A 160 11.07 -21.81 29.74
C ASP A 160 11.93 -21.67 28.48
N TYR A 161 12.99 -20.88 28.59
CA TYR A 161 13.91 -20.61 27.49
C TYR A 161 14.70 -21.85 27.05
N SER A 162 14.88 -22.84 27.94
CA SER A 162 15.69 -24.04 27.65
C SER A 162 15.05 -24.99 26.63
N ASP A 163 13.75 -24.88 26.44
CA ASP A 163 12.99 -25.61 25.42
C ASP A 163 12.91 -24.85 24.07
N ILE A 164 13.34 -23.59 24.04
CA ILE A 164 13.25 -22.71 22.87
C ILE A 164 14.60 -22.66 22.12
N ILE A 165 15.70 -22.52 22.85
CA ILE A 165 17.05 -22.46 22.26
C ILE A 165 17.71 -23.84 22.24
N THR A 166 18.59 -24.08 21.27
CA THR A 166 19.46 -25.26 21.24
C THR A 166 20.88 -24.83 21.58
N GLU A 167 21.39 -25.26 22.73
CA GLU A 167 22.75 -24.93 23.18
C GLU A 167 23.79 -25.29 22.11
N GLY A 168 24.74 -24.39 21.83
CA GLY A 168 25.75 -24.56 20.78
C GLY A 168 25.27 -24.28 19.35
N GLN A 169 23.99 -23.93 19.14
CA GLN A 169 23.46 -23.59 17.82
C GLN A 169 23.09 -22.11 17.73
N ALA A 170 23.81 -21.36 16.88
CA ALA A 170 23.47 -19.98 16.59
C ALA A 170 22.19 -19.89 15.74
N GLY A 171 21.31 -18.93 16.04
CA GLY A 171 20.07 -18.72 15.31
C GLY A 171 19.12 -17.69 15.92
N ILE A 172 18.01 -17.47 15.23
CA ILE A 172 16.85 -16.73 15.72
C ILE A 172 15.73 -17.74 15.98
N TYR A 173 15.16 -17.69 17.17
CA TYR A 173 14.16 -18.62 17.67
C TYR A 173 12.85 -17.89 17.95
N LEU A 174 11.72 -18.57 17.72
CA LEU A 174 10.39 -18.06 18.06
C LEU A 174 10.00 -18.49 19.46
N ILE A 175 9.37 -17.58 20.20
CA ILE A 175 8.72 -17.91 21.47
C ILE A 175 7.32 -18.47 21.17
N PRO A 176 7.03 -19.76 21.44
CA PRO A 176 5.77 -20.39 21.00
C PRO A 176 4.51 -19.91 21.74
N SER A 177 4.66 -19.28 22.91
CA SER A 177 3.54 -18.84 23.75
C SER A 177 2.92 -17.51 23.33
N LYS A 178 3.40 -16.92 22.22
CA LYS A 178 2.97 -15.60 21.77
C LYS A 178 1.68 -15.67 20.95
N GLU A 179 0.83 -14.65 21.11
CA GLU A 179 -0.43 -14.54 20.40
C GLU A 179 -0.18 -14.32 18.91
N THR A 180 -0.71 -15.17 18.06
CA THR A 180 -0.58 -15.07 16.59
C THR A 180 -1.90 -14.82 15.89
N ASP A 181 -3.01 -14.86 16.63
CA ASP A 181 -4.37 -14.68 16.15
C ASP A 181 -4.93 -13.40 16.74
N PHE A 182 -5.27 -12.46 15.88
CA PHE A 182 -5.82 -11.14 16.21
C PHE A 182 -7.14 -10.94 15.49
N ILE A 183 -7.87 -9.89 15.86
CA ILE A 183 -9.01 -9.38 15.12
C ILE A 183 -8.72 -8.00 14.52
N VAL A 184 -9.43 -7.64 13.45
CA VAL A 184 -9.45 -6.25 12.94
C VAL A 184 -9.77 -5.31 14.11
N GLY A 185 -9.06 -4.20 14.23
CA GLY A 185 -9.17 -3.27 15.34
C GLY A 185 -8.21 -3.53 16.49
N ASP A 186 -7.61 -4.73 16.62
CA ASP A 186 -6.59 -4.97 17.64
C ASP A 186 -5.35 -4.11 17.41
N TYR A 187 -4.70 -3.73 18.51
CA TYR A 187 -3.41 -3.06 18.46
C TYR A 187 -2.34 -4.04 17.98
N MET A 188 -1.43 -3.56 17.15
CA MET A 188 -0.22 -4.30 16.80
C MET A 188 0.53 -4.70 18.09
N PRO A 189 0.83 -6.00 18.28
CA PRO A 189 1.59 -6.45 19.44
C PRO A 189 3.06 -6.03 19.32
N ASP A 190 3.79 -6.10 20.43
CA ASP A 190 5.24 -5.95 20.42
C ASP A 190 5.92 -7.20 19.85
N PHE A 191 6.09 -7.24 18.53
CA PHE A 191 6.74 -8.35 17.82
C PHE A 191 8.19 -8.56 18.23
N LEU A 192 8.90 -7.57 18.78
CA LEU A 192 10.25 -7.78 19.27
C LEU A 192 10.28 -8.91 20.31
N SER A 193 9.25 -8.96 21.15
CA SER A 193 9.11 -9.99 22.18
C SER A 193 8.84 -11.40 21.64
N TYR A 194 8.68 -11.59 20.33
CA TYR A 194 8.39 -12.89 19.71
C TYR A 194 9.66 -13.64 19.33
N PHE A 195 10.80 -12.95 19.29
CA PHE A 195 12.05 -13.48 18.78
C PHE A 195 13.14 -13.47 19.85
N ILE A 196 14.00 -14.48 19.80
CA ILE A 196 15.22 -14.59 20.59
C ILE A 196 16.37 -14.85 19.64
N ALA A 197 17.44 -14.09 19.73
CA ALA A 197 18.67 -14.36 19.01
C ALA A 197 19.72 -14.97 19.94
N TYR A 198 20.44 -15.99 19.47
CA TYR A 198 21.46 -16.72 20.21
C TYR A 198 22.65 -17.00 19.31
N ASP A 199 23.89 -16.81 19.80
CA ASP A 199 25.12 -17.03 19.02
C ASP A 199 25.75 -18.41 19.21
N GLY A 200 25.09 -19.28 19.98
CA GLY A 200 25.58 -20.60 20.35
C GLY A 200 26.13 -20.67 21.77
N GLU A 201 26.48 -19.52 22.38
CA GLU A 201 26.94 -19.41 23.76
C GLU A 201 26.13 -18.38 24.55
N ASN A 202 25.86 -17.22 23.96
CA ASN A 202 25.20 -16.06 24.57
C ASN A 202 23.98 -15.58 23.77
N TYR A 203 23.05 -14.92 24.46
CA TYR A 203 21.96 -14.24 23.81
C TYR A 203 22.42 -12.95 23.12
N VAL A 204 21.84 -12.67 21.96
CA VAL A 204 22.17 -11.52 21.11
C VAL A 204 21.01 -10.52 21.13
N SER A 205 21.33 -9.23 21.18
CA SER A 205 20.32 -8.17 21.14
C SER A 205 19.66 -8.07 19.77
N ILE A 206 18.33 -7.99 19.77
CA ILE A 206 17.53 -7.62 18.60
C ILE A 206 17.05 -6.19 18.84
N THR A 207 17.36 -5.29 17.93
CA THR A 207 16.87 -3.91 18.01
C THR A 207 15.52 -3.78 17.30
N PRO A 208 14.62 -2.86 17.73
CA PRO A 208 13.28 -2.74 17.14
C PRO A 208 13.27 -2.55 15.61
N ASP A 209 14.28 -1.88 15.04
CA ASP A 209 14.42 -1.68 13.59
C ASP A 209 14.67 -2.97 12.80
N LYS A 210 15.05 -4.07 13.47
CA LYS A 210 15.24 -5.39 12.86
C LYS A 210 13.96 -6.20 12.79
N VAL A 211 12.90 -5.75 13.45
CA VAL A 211 11.60 -6.42 13.44
C VAL A 211 10.73 -5.78 12.36
N LEU A 212 10.39 -6.57 11.35
CA LEU A 212 9.62 -6.12 10.20
C LEU A 212 8.28 -6.86 10.13
N HIS A 213 7.28 -6.24 9.51
CA HIS A 213 5.97 -6.85 9.28
C HIS A 213 5.34 -6.32 7.99
N ASN A 214 4.29 -7.01 7.52
CA ASN A 214 3.45 -6.55 6.40
C ASN A 214 1.98 -6.30 6.80
N LEU A 215 1.69 -6.20 8.10
CA LEU A 215 0.35 -5.80 8.59
C LEU A 215 -0.10 -4.47 7.99
N LEU A 216 -1.39 -4.38 7.71
CA LEU A 216 -2.05 -3.15 7.33
C LEU A 216 -2.60 -2.48 8.59
N LEU A 217 -2.07 -1.29 8.88
CA LEU A 217 -2.31 -0.58 10.14
C LEU A 217 -2.92 0.80 9.91
N SER A 218 -3.73 1.24 10.87
CA SER A 218 -4.15 2.64 11.02
C SER A 218 -3.01 3.52 11.55
N ALA A 219 -3.25 4.83 11.61
CA ALA A 219 -2.30 5.79 12.18
C ALA A 219 -2.02 5.59 13.69
N ASP A 220 -2.91 4.89 14.41
CA ASP A 220 -2.75 4.52 15.82
C ASP A 220 -2.31 3.05 16.01
N ASN A 221 -1.73 2.43 14.98
CA ASN A 221 -1.20 1.05 14.98
C ASN A 221 -2.26 -0.03 15.25
N ARG A 222 -3.50 0.16 14.79
CA ARG A 222 -4.53 -0.89 14.82
C ARG A 222 -4.59 -1.64 13.50
N MET A 223 -4.82 -2.94 13.55
CA MET A 223 -4.96 -3.78 12.35
C MET A 223 -6.26 -3.43 11.62
N ILE A 224 -6.20 -2.99 10.36
CA ILE A 224 -7.38 -2.46 9.65
C ILE A 224 -7.99 -3.44 8.64
N GLN A 225 -7.34 -4.57 8.38
CA GLN A 225 -7.80 -5.53 7.39
C GLN A 225 -7.54 -6.97 7.81
N ALA A 226 -8.56 -7.81 7.71
CA ALA A 226 -8.45 -9.25 7.94
C ALA A 226 -7.59 -9.91 6.86
N GLY A 227 -6.84 -10.95 7.23
CA GLY A 227 -5.95 -11.67 6.34
C GLY A 227 -4.87 -12.45 7.08
N THR A 228 -3.97 -13.05 6.31
CA THR A 228 -2.76 -13.70 6.82
C THR A 228 -1.55 -12.84 6.51
N TYR A 229 -0.85 -12.43 7.54
CA TYR A 229 0.31 -11.55 7.52
C TYR A 229 1.53 -12.26 8.11
N LYS A 230 2.66 -11.56 8.10
CA LYS A 230 3.92 -12.04 8.66
C LYS A 230 4.60 -10.94 9.46
N ALA A 231 5.26 -11.35 10.54
CA ALA A 231 6.31 -10.58 11.19
C ALA A 231 7.61 -11.40 11.14
N TRP A 232 8.76 -10.73 10.95
CA TRP A 232 10.04 -11.42 10.78
C TRP A 232 11.22 -10.60 11.28
N VAL A 233 12.33 -11.29 11.53
CA VAL A 233 13.64 -10.71 11.87
C VAL A 233 14.69 -11.26 10.91
N ASP A 234 15.55 -10.35 10.42
CA ASP A 234 16.79 -10.66 9.71
C ASP A 234 17.97 -10.09 10.52
N LEU A 235 18.85 -10.97 10.99
CA LEU A 235 19.99 -10.61 11.84
C LEU A 235 21.24 -11.40 11.45
N THR A 236 22.39 -10.73 11.43
CA THR A 236 23.69 -11.38 11.26
C THR A 236 24.31 -11.70 12.62
N ILE A 237 24.55 -12.97 12.90
CA ILE A 237 25.16 -13.47 14.14
C ILE A 237 26.48 -14.16 13.76
N GLY A 238 27.60 -13.73 14.34
CA GLY A 238 28.92 -14.31 14.04
C GLY A 238 29.31 -14.27 12.55
N GLY A 239 28.83 -13.25 11.81
CA GLY A 239 29.08 -13.11 10.36
C GLY A 239 28.17 -13.96 9.45
N THR A 240 27.21 -14.70 10.03
CA THR A 240 26.21 -15.49 9.29
C THR A 240 24.83 -14.84 9.40
N ALA A 241 24.12 -14.69 8.29
CA ALA A 241 22.76 -14.13 8.28
C ALA A 241 21.72 -15.20 8.68
N TYR A 242 20.80 -14.83 9.56
CA TYR A 242 19.70 -15.66 10.03
C TYR A 242 18.37 -14.94 9.77
N TYR A 243 17.37 -15.72 9.37
CA TYR A 243 16.01 -15.26 9.11
C TYR A 243 15.02 -16.13 9.88
N GLN A 244 14.08 -15.48 10.56
CA GLN A 244 12.97 -16.16 11.21
C GLN A 244 11.69 -15.35 11.05
N GLU A 245 10.57 -16.04 10.75
CA GLU A 245 9.26 -15.43 10.57
C GLU A 245 8.19 -16.13 11.40
N VAL A 246 7.15 -15.39 11.77
CA VAL A 246 5.91 -15.87 12.38
C VAL A 246 4.71 -15.43 11.54
N ASN A 247 3.76 -16.34 11.31
CA ASN A 247 2.50 -16.01 10.64
C ASN A 247 1.55 -15.36 11.64
N ILE A 248 0.91 -14.27 11.21
CA ILE A 248 -0.07 -13.53 11.98
C ILE A 248 -1.42 -13.65 11.27
N ALA A 249 -2.40 -14.24 11.92
CA ALA A 249 -3.76 -14.30 11.43
C ALA A 249 -4.56 -13.12 12.00
N VAL A 250 -5.10 -12.28 11.12
CA VAL A 250 -6.05 -11.23 11.52
C VAL A 250 -7.41 -11.64 11.02
N THR A 251 -8.29 -11.99 11.93
CA THR A 251 -9.67 -12.35 11.64
C THR A 251 -10.55 -11.10 11.68
N PRO A 252 -11.71 -11.08 11.00
CA PRO A 252 -12.69 -10.01 11.23
C PRO A 252 -13.11 -9.97 12.70
N VAL A 253 -13.51 -8.81 13.21
CA VAL A 253 -14.10 -8.69 14.55
C VAL A 253 -15.28 -9.66 14.66
N GLY A 254 -15.22 -10.56 15.64
CA GLY A 254 -16.25 -11.54 15.91
C GLY A 254 -15.94 -12.92 15.32
N GLY A 255 -15.08 -13.68 16.00
CA GLY A 255 -14.82 -15.11 15.76
C GLY A 255 -16.03 -16.04 15.96
N ALA A 256 -17.19 -15.65 15.45
CA ALA A 256 -18.32 -16.52 15.24
C ALA A 256 -18.06 -17.34 13.97
N THR A 257 -18.09 -18.65 14.10
CA THR A 257 -18.60 -19.49 13.02
C THR A 257 -19.92 -18.89 12.57
N VAL A 258 -19.96 -18.39 11.33
CA VAL A 258 -21.14 -17.74 10.74
C VAL A 258 -22.28 -18.78 10.63
N GLU A 259 -23.06 -18.91 11.69
CA GLU A 259 -24.42 -19.38 11.59
C GLU A 259 -25.35 -18.17 11.68
N SER A 260 -25.68 -17.66 10.49
CA SER A 260 -27.00 -17.16 10.08
C SER A 260 -27.30 -15.66 9.92
N ILE A 261 -26.31 -14.75 9.84
CA ILE A 261 -26.49 -13.44 9.14
C ILE A 261 -25.13 -13.03 8.53
N GLY A 262 -25.03 -12.86 7.20
CA GLY A 262 -23.85 -12.24 6.57
C GLY A 262 -22.89 -13.12 5.74
N GLN A 263 -23.34 -14.19 5.06
CA GLN A 263 -22.41 -15.03 4.27
C GLN A 263 -21.89 -14.34 3.00
N THR A 264 -22.50 -13.24 2.58
CA THR A 264 -22.26 -12.62 1.26
C THR A 264 -21.62 -11.23 1.31
N GLY A 265 -21.75 -10.50 2.42
CA GLY A 265 -21.06 -9.24 2.70
C GLY A 265 -21.84 -7.95 2.36
N TRP A 266 -23.00 -8.07 1.71
CA TRP A 266 -23.90 -6.93 1.44
C TRP A 266 -24.82 -6.61 2.61
N GLU A 267 -25.03 -7.58 3.51
CA GLU A 267 -25.90 -7.42 4.67
C GLU A 267 -25.41 -6.29 5.59
N ILE A 268 -26.35 -5.55 6.17
CA ILE A 268 -26.03 -4.62 7.26
C ILE A 268 -25.74 -5.43 8.53
N ILE A 269 -24.61 -5.13 9.16
CA ILE A 269 -24.18 -5.71 10.43
C ILE A 269 -24.89 -4.96 11.55
N ASN A 270 -25.52 -5.72 12.45
CA ASN A 270 -26.33 -5.22 13.55
C ASN A 270 -27.38 -4.18 13.08
N PRO A 271 -28.29 -4.57 12.16
CA PRO A 271 -29.19 -3.64 11.49
C PRO A 271 -30.22 -3.00 12.39
N GLU A 272 -30.47 -3.57 13.58
CA GLU A 272 -31.42 -3.09 14.60
C GLU A 272 -30.68 -2.51 15.84
N PHE A 273 -29.36 -2.35 15.76
CA PHE A 273 -28.50 -1.77 16.80
C PHE A 273 -28.68 -2.36 18.22
N THR A 274 -29.02 -3.64 18.33
CA THR A 274 -29.27 -4.31 19.62
C THR A 274 -28.00 -4.85 20.27
N ASP A 275 -26.91 -5.01 19.50
CA ASP A 275 -25.63 -5.44 20.06
C ASP A 275 -24.95 -4.33 20.88
N ALA A 276 -24.37 -4.70 22.02
CA ALA A 276 -23.68 -3.77 22.92
C ALA A 276 -22.46 -3.07 22.28
N ASN A 277 -21.88 -3.66 21.24
CA ASN A 277 -20.70 -3.15 20.53
C ASN A 277 -21.05 -2.61 19.13
N TRP A 278 -22.27 -2.07 18.95
CA TRP A 278 -22.72 -1.56 17.66
C TRP A 278 -21.73 -0.59 16.99
N PHE A 279 -20.91 0.16 17.74
CA PHE A 279 -19.95 1.12 17.18
C PHE A 279 -18.81 0.47 16.36
N ASP A 280 -18.51 -0.81 16.55
CA ASP A 280 -17.39 -1.49 15.85
C ASP A 280 -17.62 -1.61 14.34
N ALA A 281 -18.89 -1.67 13.93
CA ALA A 281 -19.27 -1.83 12.53
C ALA A 281 -19.65 -0.51 11.84
N TRP A 282 -19.70 0.62 12.56
CA TRP A 282 -20.24 1.87 12.01
C TRP A 282 -19.24 3.01 12.09
N MET A 283 -19.10 3.75 10.99
CA MET A 283 -18.45 5.06 10.95
C MET A 283 -19.31 6.06 11.71
N VAL A 284 -18.80 6.47 12.86
CA VAL A 284 -19.39 7.48 13.71
C VAL A 284 -19.11 8.88 13.13
N PRO A 285 -20.13 9.76 13.01
CA PRO A 285 -19.94 11.10 12.49
C PRO A 285 -18.86 11.89 13.23
N SER A 286 -17.96 12.51 12.45
CA SER A 286 -17.04 13.53 12.94
C SER A 286 -17.77 14.86 13.16
N GLY A 287 -17.34 15.66 14.12
CA GLY A 287 -17.89 16.99 14.39
C GLY A 287 -18.42 17.14 15.83
N ASP A 288 -19.18 18.19 16.08
CA ASP A 288 -19.83 18.42 17.37
C ASP A 288 -21.19 17.71 17.39
N VAL A 289 -21.10 16.39 17.55
CA VAL A 289 -22.22 15.45 17.63
C VAL A 289 -22.03 14.52 18.82
N ALA A 290 -23.11 14.12 19.48
CA ALA A 290 -23.11 13.07 20.49
C ALA A 290 -23.97 11.91 20.01
N ILE A 291 -23.50 10.68 20.18
CA ILE A 291 -24.24 9.49 19.77
C ILE A 291 -24.47 8.59 20.96
N THR A 292 -25.71 8.17 21.13
CA THR A 292 -26.11 7.17 22.12
C THR A 292 -26.88 6.05 21.44
N ASN A 293 -26.82 4.87 22.02
CA ASN A 293 -27.70 3.76 21.69
C ASN A 293 -28.55 3.44 22.91
N THR A 294 -29.86 3.46 22.76
CA THR A 294 -30.80 3.13 23.83
C THR A 294 -31.83 2.16 23.28
N ASP A 295 -31.90 0.95 23.84
CA ASP A 295 -32.92 -0.06 23.47
C ASP A 295 -33.00 -0.38 21.97
N GLY A 296 -31.87 -0.39 21.24
CA GLY A 296 -31.84 -0.65 19.79
C GLY A 296 -32.03 0.59 18.91
N GLU A 297 -32.15 1.77 19.50
CA GLU A 297 -32.30 3.05 18.77
C GLU A 297 -30.98 3.84 18.83
N ILE A 298 -30.47 4.27 17.68
CA ILE A 298 -29.33 5.19 17.58
C ILE A 298 -29.83 6.63 17.60
N ASP A 299 -29.44 7.37 18.64
CA ASP A 299 -29.68 8.80 18.79
C ASP A 299 -28.44 9.58 18.34
N ILE A 300 -28.56 10.35 17.27
CA ILE A 300 -27.51 11.27 16.82
C ILE A 300 -27.93 12.69 17.19
N GLN A 301 -27.41 13.17 18.33
CA GLN A 301 -27.61 14.53 18.80
C GLN A 301 -26.60 15.47 18.13
N ILE A 302 -27.10 16.33 17.24
CA ILE A 302 -26.28 17.28 16.48
C ILE A 302 -26.27 18.63 17.21
N ASN A 303 -25.09 19.04 17.69
CA ASN A 303 -24.93 20.35 18.34
C ASN A 303 -24.52 21.43 17.32
N THR A 304 -23.69 21.06 16.34
CA THR A 304 -23.29 21.94 15.22
C THR A 304 -23.42 21.22 13.87
N ILE A 305 -24.16 21.80 12.92
CA ILE A 305 -24.57 21.15 11.65
C ILE A 305 -23.52 21.17 10.52
N GLY A 306 -22.37 21.81 10.71
CA GLY A 306 -21.39 22.03 9.64
C GLY A 306 -21.82 23.06 8.59
N MET A 307 -21.12 23.11 7.46
CA MET A 307 -21.36 23.98 6.30
C MET A 307 -22.04 23.26 5.13
N ASN A 308 -21.89 21.94 5.01
CA ASN A 308 -22.43 21.14 3.92
C ASN A 308 -23.33 20.02 4.43
N PHE A 309 -24.17 19.46 3.55
CA PHE A 309 -25.07 18.37 3.93
C PHE A 309 -24.34 17.07 4.31
N TRP A 310 -23.14 16.85 3.75
CA TRP A 310 -22.31 15.68 4.01
C TRP A 310 -21.37 15.81 5.22
N ASP A 311 -21.34 16.95 5.90
CA ASP A 311 -20.38 17.20 6.99
C ASP A 311 -20.63 16.33 8.24
N ILE A 312 -21.83 15.76 8.36
CA ILE A 312 -22.20 14.80 9.40
C ILE A 312 -22.64 13.52 8.69
N LEU A 313 -21.92 12.42 8.95
CA LEU A 313 -22.07 11.14 8.28
C LEU A 313 -22.20 10.01 9.29
N PHE A 314 -23.27 9.23 9.23
CA PHE A 314 -23.39 7.94 9.90
C PHE A 314 -23.51 6.84 8.87
N ALA A 315 -22.55 5.91 8.83
CA ALA A 315 -22.49 4.92 7.76
C ALA A 315 -21.83 3.61 8.18
N GLN A 316 -22.08 2.55 7.42
CA GLN A 316 -21.41 1.27 7.54
C GLN A 316 -20.57 1.00 6.28
N PRO A 317 -19.23 0.97 6.39
CA PRO A 317 -18.35 0.66 5.27
C PRO A 317 -18.22 -0.86 5.06
N GLY A 318 -17.43 -1.25 4.06
CA GLY A 318 -17.05 -2.66 3.83
C GLY A 318 -18.19 -3.53 3.28
N LYS A 319 -19.15 -2.93 2.57
CA LYS A 319 -20.20 -3.67 1.88
C LYS A 319 -19.68 -4.27 0.59
N THR A 320 -20.06 -5.51 0.32
CA THR A 320 -19.91 -6.10 -1.00
C THR A 320 -21.19 -5.87 -1.78
N PHE A 321 -21.10 -5.59 -3.07
CA PHE A 321 -22.26 -5.61 -3.97
C PHE A 321 -21.83 -6.30 -5.25
N GLU A 322 -22.64 -7.25 -5.69
CA GLU A 322 -22.38 -8.07 -6.87
C GLU A 322 -23.16 -7.50 -8.06
N LYS A 323 -22.48 -7.40 -9.21
CA LYS A 323 -23.09 -6.99 -10.47
C LYS A 323 -24.24 -7.94 -10.82
N GLY A 324 -25.27 -7.38 -11.46
CA GLY A 324 -26.44 -8.13 -11.91
C GLY A 324 -27.48 -8.38 -10.81
N TYR A 325 -27.14 -8.21 -9.54
CA TYR A 325 -28.14 -8.24 -8.47
C TYR A 325 -28.80 -6.87 -8.26
N THR A 326 -30.07 -6.92 -7.88
CA THR A 326 -30.79 -5.75 -7.35
C THR A 326 -30.83 -5.82 -5.84
N TYR A 327 -30.51 -4.72 -5.18
CA TYR A 327 -30.57 -4.59 -3.74
C TYR A 327 -31.67 -3.61 -3.36
N GLU A 328 -32.34 -3.87 -2.25
CA GLU A 328 -33.30 -2.99 -1.63
C GLU A 328 -32.77 -2.60 -0.25
N VAL A 329 -32.62 -1.30 0.00
CA VAL A 329 -32.25 -0.76 1.31
C VAL A 329 -33.45 -0.08 1.94
N THR A 330 -33.69 -0.37 3.22
CA THR A 330 -34.74 0.25 4.03
C THR A 330 -34.12 0.91 5.25
N TYR A 331 -34.46 2.19 5.48
CA TYR A 331 -34.07 2.97 6.65
C TYR A 331 -35.31 3.30 7.47
N SER A 332 -35.30 2.98 8.77
CA SER A 332 -36.35 3.40 9.70
C SER A 332 -35.83 4.53 10.59
N MET A 333 -36.36 5.74 10.40
CA MET A 333 -35.81 6.96 11.01
C MET A 333 -36.90 7.95 11.43
N LYS A 334 -36.55 8.81 12.40
CA LYS A 334 -37.35 9.98 12.81
C LYS A 334 -36.42 11.11 13.27
N THR A 335 -36.99 12.28 13.55
CA THR A 335 -36.28 13.39 14.21
C THR A 335 -37.02 13.87 15.45
N GLY A 336 -36.28 14.36 16.45
CA GLY A 336 -36.87 15.02 17.63
C GLY A 336 -37.35 16.44 17.34
N LEU A 337 -37.13 16.95 16.13
CA LEU A 337 -37.48 18.31 15.73
C LEU A 337 -38.95 18.38 15.31
N THR A 338 -39.75 19.18 16.01
CA THR A 338 -41.20 19.33 15.74
C THR A 338 -41.52 19.98 14.40
N ALA A 339 -40.58 20.74 13.83
CA ALA A 339 -40.68 21.29 12.49
C ALA A 339 -40.30 20.29 11.38
N GLY A 340 -39.80 19.11 11.76
CA GLY A 340 -39.17 18.15 10.85
C GLY A 340 -37.77 18.58 10.39
N ARG A 341 -37.07 17.67 9.73
CA ARG A 341 -35.85 17.99 8.96
C ARG A 341 -35.62 16.98 7.86
N ASP A 342 -34.90 17.39 6.84
CA ASP A 342 -34.45 16.49 5.80
C ASP A 342 -33.05 15.91 6.10
N VAL A 343 -32.82 14.70 5.60
CA VAL A 343 -31.53 13.99 5.57
C VAL A 343 -31.32 13.41 4.17
N VAL A 344 -30.09 13.01 3.84
CA VAL A 344 -29.79 12.30 2.59
C VAL A 344 -29.33 10.89 2.92
N VAL A 345 -30.03 9.88 2.41
CA VAL A 345 -29.60 8.48 2.50
C VAL A 345 -28.78 8.13 1.27
N PHE A 346 -27.79 7.25 1.41
CA PHE A 346 -26.94 6.91 0.28
C PHE A 346 -26.38 5.49 0.33
N VAL A 347 -26.03 5.01 -0.86
CA VAL A 347 -25.19 3.83 -1.08
C VAL A 347 -24.15 4.19 -2.13
N GLU A 348 -22.88 3.90 -1.86
CA GLU A 348 -21.78 4.07 -2.82
C GLU A 348 -20.97 2.77 -2.97
N PRO A 349 -20.44 2.49 -4.17
CA PRO A 349 -19.68 1.26 -4.44
C PRO A 349 -18.27 1.28 -3.81
N SER A 350 -17.76 2.49 -3.56
CA SER A 350 -16.55 2.77 -2.81
C SER A 350 -16.55 4.25 -2.41
N GLN A 351 -15.75 4.59 -1.40
CA GLN A 351 -15.58 5.97 -0.93
C GLN A 351 -15.24 6.94 -2.07
N GLY A 352 -16.12 7.90 -2.32
CA GLY A 352 -15.92 8.96 -3.32
C GLY A 352 -16.25 8.58 -4.76
N ALA A 353 -16.71 7.36 -5.02
CA ALA A 353 -17.25 6.98 -6.33
C ALA A 353 -18.64 7.59 -6.57
N ALA A 354 -19.11 7.51 -7.83
CA ALA A 354 -20.50 7.83 -8.13
C ALA A 354 -21.43 6.93 -7.31
N LYS A 355 -22.43 7.53 -6.66
CA LYS A 355 -23.31 6.82 -5.75
C LYS A 355 -24.29 5.93 -6.52
N LEU A 356 -24.54 4.73 -5.98
CA LEU A 356 -25.59 3.82 -6.46
C LEU A 356 -26.98 4.32 -6.02
N LEU A 357 -27.04 5.03 -4.90
CA LEU A 357 -28.23 5.66 -4.34
C LEU A 357 -27.81 6.98 -3.65
N GLU A 358 -28.53 8.07 -3.90
CA GLU A 358 -28.45 9.31 -3.12
C GLU A 358 -29.82 9.99 -3.11
N GLU A 359 -30.56 9.84 -2.02
CA GLU A 359 -31.95 10.29 -1.94
C GLU A 359 -32.20 11.16 -0.71
N GLN A 360 -32.85 12.30 -0.94
CA GLN A 360 -33.24 13.21 0.12
C GLN A 360 -34.61 12.80 0.68
N VAL A 361 -34.69 12.61 1.99
CA VAL A 361 -35.93 12.22 2.68
C VAL A 361 -36.28 13.19 3.81
N SER A 362 -37.57 13.44 4.01
CA SER A 362 -38.08 14.33 5.06
C SER A 362 -38.51 13.54 6.29
N LEU A 363 -37.84 13.79 7.42
CA LEU A 363 -38.15 13.19 8.71
C LEU A 363 -39.17 14.02 9.48
N THR A 364 -40.06 13.32 10.18
CA THR A 364 -41.00 13.89 11.16
C THR A 364 -40.70 13.36 12.57
N THR A 365 -41.53 13.71 13.55
CA THR A 365 -41.43 13.18 14.93
C THR A 365 -41.98 11.76 15.09
N VAL A 366 -42.34 11.09 14.01
CA VAL A 366 -42.84 9.72 13.97
C VAL A 366 -41.91 8.90 13.09
N TYR A 367 -41.69 7.64 13.47
CA TYR A 367 -40.92 6.71 12.65
C TYR A 367 -41.54 6.53 11.27
N GLN A 368 -40.67 6.58 10.27
CA GLN A 368 -40.98 6.39 8.87
C GLN A 368 -39.96 5.43 8.27
N ASP A 369 -40.45 4.51 7.45
CA ASP A 369 -39.61 3.60 6.66
C ASP A 369 -39.41 4.19 5.26
N PHE A 370 -38.16 4.31 4.85
CA PHE A 370 -37.77 4.76 3.52
C PHE A 370 -37.06 3.63 2.79
N THR A 371 -37.67 3.15 1.71
CA THR A 371 -37.19 1.99 0.94
C THR A 371 -36.79 2.39 -0.46
N PHE A 372 -35.61 1.96 -0.89
CA PHE A 372 -35.04 2.27 -2.20
C PHE A 372 -34.39 1.04 -2.82
N THR A 373 -34.42 0.94 -4.15
CA THR A 373 -33.69 -0.09 -4.88
C THR A 373 -32.46 0.49 -5.57
N PHE A 374 -31.39 -0.30 -5.64
CA PHE A 374 -30.17 0.06 -6.37
C PHE A 374 -29.52 -1.18 -6.99
N GLN A 375 -28.67 -0.96 -7.97
CA GLN A 375 -27.85 -1.97 -8.64
C GLN A 375 -26.42 -1.46 -8.72
N THR A 376 -25.45 -2.37 -8.83
CA THR A 376 -24.06 -2.03 -9.13
C THR A 376 -23.71 -2.49 -10.54
N THR A 377 -22.92 -1.68 -11.26
CA THR A 377 -22.45 -2.00 -12.61
C THR A 377 -21.19 -2.86 -12.61
N THR A 378 -20.51 -2.97 -11.46
CA THR A 378 -19.33 -3.81 -11.24
C THR A 378 -19.43 -4.50 -9.88
N ASN A 379 -18.69 -5.59 -9.68
CA ASN A 379 -18.52 -6.16 -8.34
C ASN A 379 -17.75 -5.18 -7.43
N THR A 380 -18.15 -5.09 -6.17
CA THR A 380 -17.54 -4.19 -5.18
C THR A 380 -17.30 -4.94 -3.87
N THR A 381 -16.28 -4.52 -3.12
CA THR A 381 -15.94 -5.07 -1.79
C THR A 381 -15.70 -3.99 -0.73
N SER A 382 -15.89 -2.73 -1.11
CA SER A 382 -15.58 -1.55 -0.29
C SER A 382 -16.76 -0.57 -0.23
N GLY A 383 -17.97 -1.05 -0.50
CA GLY A 383 -19.16 -0.22 -0.53
C GLY A 383 -19.48 0.39 0.83
N VAL A 384 -20.22 1.49 0.80
CA VAL A 384 -20.62 2.24 2.00
C VAL A 384 -22.11 2.55 1.91
N VAL A 385 -22.81 2.33 3.02
CA VAL A 385 -24.26 2.58 3.15
C VAL A 385 -24.47 3.49 4.35
N GLY A 386 -25.24 4.57 4.22
CA GLY A 386 -25.41 5.48 5.34
C GLY A 386 -26.33 6.66 5.10
N VAL A 387 -26.20 7.63 6.00
CA VAL A 387 -27.03 8.83 6.07
C VAL A 387 -26.14 10.07 6.29
N PHE A 388 -26.37 11.11 5.50
CA PHE A 388 -25.83 12.45 5.69
C PHE A 388 -26.84 13.35 6.41
N LEU A 389 -26.37 14.03 7.45
CA LEU A 389 -27.21 14.78 8.39
C LEU A 389 -26.80 16.26 8.54
N GLY A 390 -25.94 16.77 7.67
CA GLY A 390 -25.36 18.12 7.78
C GLY A 390 -26.30 19.27 7.38
N ALA A 391 -25.71 20.41 7.02
CA ALA A 391 -26.40 21.65 6.67
C ALA A 391 -26.99 21.66 5.25
N ASN A 392 -27.57 22.79 4.80
CA ASN A 392 -28.12 23.00 3.45
C ASN A 392 -29.25 22.05 3.01
N LEU A 393 -29.82 21.28 3.93
CA LEU A 393 -31.06 20.54 3.72
C LEU A 393 -32.26 21.32 4.29
N PRO A 394 -33.46 21.20 3.72
CA PRO A 394 -34.68 21.76 4.30
C PRO A 394 -34.86 21.35 5.76
N GLY A 395 -35.13 22.33 6.63
CA GLY A 395 -35.27 22.09 8.07
C GLY A 395 -33.97 21.70 8.79
N ALA A 396 -32.80 21.74 8.13
CA ALA A 396 -31.53 21.44 8.80
C ALA A 396 -31.20 22.46 9.89
N HIS A 397 -31.17 22.01 11.13
CA HIS A 397 -30.69 22.76 12.29
C HIS A 397 -30.25 21.79 13.40
N PRO A 398 -29.50 22.25 14.42
CA PRO A 398 -29.13 21.41 15.56
C PRO A 398 -30.33 20.72 16.21
N GLY A 399 -30.16 19.46 16.59
CA GLY A 399 -31.24 18.59 17.06
C GLY A 399 -30.89 17.11 16.92
N VAL A 400 -31.81 16.26 17.37
CA VAL A 400 -31.62 14.80 17.34
C VAL A 400 -32.27 14.17 16.10
N VAL A 401 -31.53 13.25 15.47
CA VAL A 401 -32.05 12.27 14.50
C VAL A 401 -31.92 10.89 15.13
N MET A 402 -32.99 10.11 15.03
CA MET A 402 -33.12 8.78 15.62
C MET A 402 -33.23 7.76 14.48
N ILE A 403 -32.43 6.71 14.55
CA ILE A 403 -32.38 5.62 13.57
C ILE A 403 -32.64 4.32 14.32
N ASP A 404 -33.72 3.62 13.94
CA ASP A 404 -34.12 2.35 14.54
C ASP A 404 -33.51 1.17 13.78
N SER A 405 -33.52 1.24 12.45
CA SER A 405 -32.88 0.20 11.64
C SER A 405 -32.42 0.66 10.27
N ILE A 406 -31.41 -0.04 9.76
CA ILE A 406 -30.98 0.02 8.36
C ILE A 406 -30.82 -1.42 7.88
N VAL A 407 -31.62 -1.83 6.90
CA VAL A 407 -31.64 -3.21 6.39
C VAL A 407 -31.41 -3.18 4.89
N ILE A 408 -30.50 -4.03 4.42
CA ILE A 408 -30.39 -4.35 2.99
C ILE A 408 -30.94 -5.74 2.77
N THR A 409 -31.72 -5.90 1.72
CA THR A 409 -32.10 -7.21 1.18
C THR A 409 -31.70 -7.28 -0.28
N ARG A 410 -31.21 -8.44 -0.71
CA ARG A 410 -31.02 -8.73 -2.13
C ARG A 410 -32.34 -9.19 -2.72
N THR A 411 -32.85 -8.44 -3.69
CA THR A 411 -34.15 -8.69 -4.33
C THR A 411 -33.96 -9.13 -5.78
N GLY A 412 -34.77 -10.07 -6.23
CA GLY A 412 -34.70 -10.60 -7.60
C GLY A 412 -33.63 -11.69 -7.79
N GLU A 413 -33.63 -12.28 -8.98
CA GLU A 413 -32.60 -13.23 -9.40
C GLU A 413 -31.38 -12.46 -9.92
N LEU A 414 -30.21 -13.11 -9.94
CA LEU A 414 -29.03 -12.57 -10.62
C LEU A 414 -29.42 -12.29 -12.07
N GLN A 415 -29.30 -11.04 -12.51
CA GLN A 415 -29.40 -10.73 -13.93
C GLN A 415 -28.18 -11.33 -14.61
N GLU A 416 -28.41 -12.36 -15.41
CA GLU A 416 -27.39 -12.97 -16.25
C GLU A 416 -26.80 -11.92 -17.18
N GLU A 417 -25.50 -12.03 -17.41
CA GLU A 417 -24.83 -11.19 -18.38
C GLU A 417 -25.41 -11.44 -19.77
N VAL A 418 -25.66 -10.36 -20.52
CA VAL A 418 -26.10 -10.48 -21.90
C VAL A 418 -24.86 -10.71 -22.74
N ASN A 419 -24.72 -11.90 -23.32
CA ASN A 419 -23.58 -12.18 -24.20
C ASN A 419 -23.59 -11.23 -25.39
N PHE A 420 -22.42 -10.89 -25.88
CA PHE A 420 -22.29 -10.00 -27.04
C PHE A 420 -22.94 -10.56 -28.31
N ILE A 421 -22.99 -11.88 -28.45
CA ILE A 421 -23.73 -12.56 -29.54
C ILE A 421 -25.26 -12.41 -29.43
N ASP A 422 -25.76 -12.06 -28.25
CA ASP A 422 -27.19 -11.86 -27.96
C ASP A 422 -27.59 -10.38 -28.11
N LEU A 423 -26.79 -9.57 -28.83
CA LEU A 423 -27.15 -8.20 -29.22
C LEU A 423 -28.60 -8.19 -29.76
N PRO A 424 -29.52 -7.42 -29.16
CA PRO A 424 -30.93 -7.50 -29.54
C PRO A 424 -31.14 -6.80 -30.88
N ASN A 425 -32.14 -7.27 -31.64
CA ASN A 425 -32.58 -6.66 -32.89
C ASN A 425 -31.48 -6.48 -33.96
N GLN A 426 -30.58 -7.46 -34.11
CA GLN A 426 -29.44 -7.44 -35.05
C GLN A 426 -29.80 -7.15 -36.52
N GLU A 427 -31.00 -7.55 -36.94
CA GLU A 427 -31.52 -7.37 -38.30
C GLU A 427 -32.51 -6.19 -38.41
N PHE A 428 -32.63 -5.39 -37.33
CA PHE A 428 -33.58 -4.27 -37.21
C PHE A 428 -35.03 -4.56 -37.61
N THR A 429 -35.47 -5.83 -37.54
CA THR A 429 -36.85 -6.22 -37.88
C THR A 429 -37.89 -5.65 -36.91
N SER A 430 -37.49 -5.33 -35.68
CA SER A 430 -38.30 -4.59 -34.71
C SER A 430 -38.10 -3.09 -34.86
N SER A 431 -39.18 -2.31 -34.74
CA SER A 431 -39.11 -0.85 -34.66
C SER A 431 -38.59 -0.32 -33.31
N ASP A 432 -38.44 -1.20 -32.32
CA ASP A 432 -37.87 -0.83 -31.04
C ASP A 432 -36.34 -0.73 -31.15
N ILE A 433 -35.87 0.51 -31.07
CA ILE A 433 -34.46 0.91 -31.13
C ILE A 433 -34.04 1.61 -29.83
N SER A 434 -34.82 1.47 -28.76
CA SER A 434 -34.64 2.21 -27.50
C SER A 434 -33.33 1.90 -26.77
N LEU A 435 -32.69 0.78 -27.08
CA LEU A 435 -31.40 0.38 -26.49
C LEU A 435 -30.20 1.03 -27.18
N TRP A 436 -30.37 1.63 -28.37
CA TRP A 436 -29.30 2.36 -29.05
C TRP A 436 -29.20 3.77 -28.49
N ALA A 437 -28.02 4.12 -27.97
CA ALA A 437 -27.68 5.47 -27.55
C ALA A 437 -27.06 6.26 -28.70
N THR A 438 -27.17 7.59 -28.64
CA THR A 438 -26.49 8.51 -29.55
C THR A 438 -25.81 9.63 -28.79
N GLU A 439 -24.75 10.17 -29.39
CA GLU A 439 -24.09 11.39 -28.94
C GLU A 439 -23.98 12.39 -30.11
N GLY A 440 -23.80 13.67 -29.77
CA GLY A 440 -23.68 14.74 -30.75
C GLY A 440 -25.00 15.05 -31.46
N ASN A 441 -24.92 15.38 -32.75
CA ASN A 441 -26.08 15.83 -33.55
C ASN A 441 -26.66 14.69 -34.40
N VAL A 442 -26.82 13.50 -33.79
CA VAL A 442 -27.34 12.27 -34.41
C VAL A 442 -28.77 12.02 -33.94
N VAL A 443 -29.67 11.72 -34.87
CA VAL A 443 -31.04 11.28 -34.56
C VAL A 443 -31.26 9.91 -35.18
N LEU A 444 -31.73 8.95 -34.38
CA LEU A 444 -32.10 7.63 -34.87
C LEU A 444 -33.57 7.54 -35.26
N ALA A 445 -33.83 6.81 -36.34
CA ALA A 445 -35.16 6.41 -36.74
C ALA A 445 -35.17 4.97 -37.24
N HIS A 446 -36.27 4.26 -37.04
CA HIS A 446 -36.55 3.01 -37.74
C HIS A 446 -37.47 3.30 -38.91
N ASN A 447 -37.03 2.99 -40.13
CA ASN A 447 -37.79 3.36 -41.32
C ASN A 447 -38.81 2.28 -41.72
N ALA A 448 -39.72 2.64 -42.63
CA ALA A 448 -40.78 1.73 -43.10
C ALA A 448 -40.26 0.49 -43.85
N SER A 449 -38.99 0.46 -44.25
CA SER A 449 -38.36 -0.70 -44.90
C SER A 449 -37.69 -1.66 -43.91
N GLY A 450 -37.66 -1.32 -42.61
CA GLY A 450 -37.03 -2.16 -41.58
C GLY A 450 -35.59 -1.76 -41.23
N TYR A 451 -35.06 -0.66 -41.76
CA TYR A 451 -33.68 -0.24 -41.52
C TYR A 451 -33.58 0.75 -40.35
N LEU A 452 -32.46 0.69 -39.64
CA LEU A 452 -32.05 1.76 -38.73
C LEU A 452 -31.41 2.90 -39.54
N GLU A 453 -31.87 4.12 -39.33
CA GLU A 453 -31.34 5.33 -39.95
C GLU A 453 -30.73 6.21 -38.87
N ALA A 454 -29.47 6.58 -39.03
CA ALA A 454 -28.79 7.60 -38.24
C ALA A 454 -28.64 8.88 -39.09
N ASP A 455 -29.40 9.91 -38.75
CA ASP A 455 -29.32 11.23 -39.39
C ASP A 455 -28.33 12.11 -38.65
N VAL A 456 -27.22 12.46 -39.30
CA VAL A 456 -26.24 13.39 -38.76
C VAL A 456 -26.50 14.76 -39.32
N SER A 457 -26.96 15.67 -38.47
CA SER A 457 -27.42 17.01 -38.87
C SER A 457 -26.35 18.11 -38.76
N ALA A 458 -25.29 17.87 -37.98
CA ALA A 458 -24.14 18.76 -37.82
C ALA A 458 -22.95 18.00 -37.20
N PHE A 459 -21.76 18.60 -37.20
CA PHE A 459 -20.58 18.08 -36.52
C PHE A 459 -20.22 18.94 -35.31
N THR A 460 -19.92 18.29 -34.18
CA THR A 460 -19.50 18.95 -32.94
C THR A 460 -18.01 19.26 -32.94
N GLY A 461 -17.21 18.46 -33.66
CA GLY A 461 -15.76 18.63 -33.72
C GLY A 461 -15.03 17.38 -34.17
N ALA A 462 -14.64 16.50 -33.25
CA ALA A 462 -13.85 15.31 -33.55
C ALA A 462 -14.67 14.15 -34.11
N PHE A 463 -14.01 13.21 -34.78
CA PHE A 463 -14.62 12.07 -35.48
C PHE A 463 -15.56 11.20 -34.62
N TYR A 464 -15.32 11.12 -33.31
CA TYR A 464 -16.09 10.29 -32.38
C TYR A 464 -17.27 11.00 -31.71
N GLN A 465 -17.41 12.32 -31.86
CA GLN A 465 -18.40 13.11 -31.11
C GLN A 465 -19.84 12.96 -31.62
N GLU A 466 -20.00 12.57 -32.88
CA GLU A 466 -21.26 12.06 -33.41
C GLU A 466 -21.16 10.54 -33.47
N ASN A 467 -22.00 9.83 -32.72
CA ASN A 467 -21.97 8.38 -32.71
C ASN A 467 -23.33 7.77 -32.42
N LEU A 468 -23.47 6.50 -32.80
CA LEU A 468 -24.47 5.59 -32.26
C LEU A 468 -23.76 4.39 -31.64
N GLN A 469 -24.27 3.92 -30.51
CA GLN A 469 -23.61 2.88 -29.74
C GLN A 469 -24.59 2.08 -28.86
N GLN A 470 -24.20 0.86 -28.54
CA GLN A 470 -24.86 -0.03 -27.61
C GLN A 470 -23.80 -0.76 -26.78
N GLY A 471 -23.97 -0.84 -25.46
CA GLY A 471 -22.98 -1.40 -24.53
C GLY A 471 -23.57 -2.27 -23.43
N GLY A 472 -22.73 -2.72 -22.50
CA GLY A 472 -23.12 -3.63 -21.41
C GLY A 472 -23.09 -5.10 -21.77
N TYR A 473 -22.28 -5.51 -22.76
CA TYR A 473 -22.22 -6.90 -23.21
C TYR A 473 -21.03 -7.67 -22.65
N PHE A 474 -21.28 -8.94 -22.35
CA PHE A 474 -20.23 -9.87 -21.97
C PHE A 474 -19.56 -10.53 -23.17
N ILE A 475 -18.22 -10.60 -23.11
CA ILE A 475 -17.37 -11.40 -23.99
C ILE A 475 -16.39 -12.23 -23.17
N GLU A 476 -16.14 -13.45 -23.62
CA GLU A 476 -15.28 -14.43 -22.97
C GLU A 476 -13.88 -14.41 -23.59
N ALA A 477 -12.84 -14.46 -22.74
CA ALA A 477 -11.45 -14.52 -23.13
C ALA A 477 -11.16 -15.71 -24.05
N GLY A 478 -10.38 -15.47 -25.10
CA GLY A 478 -9.96 -16.50 -26.05
C GLY A 478 -11.01 -16.87 -27.10
N LYS A 479 -12.25 -16.43 -26.98
CA LYS A 479 -13.28 -16.60 -28.01
C LYS A 479 -13.09 -15.59 -29.13
N THR A 480 -13.27 -16.02 -30.37
CA THR A 480 -13.18 -15.12 -31.52
C THR A 480 -14.57 -14.67 -31.93
N TYR A 481 -14.83 -13.37 -31.83
CA TYR A 481 -16.07 -12.74 -32.25
C TYR A 481 -15.93 -12.22 -33.68
N THR A 482 -16.94 -12.47 -34.51
CA THR A 482 -17.06 -11.96 -35.88
C THR A 482 -18.29 -11.07 -35.97
N ILE A 483 -18.10 -9.84 -36.40
CA ILE A 483 -19.13 -8.82 -36.51
C ILE A 483 -19.31 -8.46 -37.97
N VAL A 484 -20.54 -8.49 -38.46
CA VAL A 484 -20.91 -8.20 -39.83
C VAL A 484 -21.88 -7.02 -39.86
N PHE A 485 -21.46 -5.91 -40.46
CA PHE A 485 -22.29 -4.74 -40.71
C PHE A 485 -22.78 -4.76 -42.16
N ILE A 486 -24.08 -4.62 -42.37
CA ILE A 486 -24.68 -4.33 -43.69
C ILE A 486 -25.22 -2.91 -43.66
N ILE A 487 -24.58 -2.01 -44.40
CA ILE A 487 -24.77 -0.56 -44.21
C ILE A 487 -24.48 0.21 -45.50
N LYS A 488 -25.12 1.38 -45.65
CA LYS A 488 -24.89 2.34 -46.74
C LYS A 488 -25.10 3.78 -46.25
N THR A 489 -24.89 4.75 -47.13
CA THR A 489 -25.29 6.15 -46.92
C THR A 489 -26.21 6.64 -48.04
N ASP A 490 -26.96 7.72 -47.82
CA ASP A 490 -27.68 8.42 -48.89
C ASP A 490 -26.80 9.45 -49.64
N ILE A 491 -25.59 9.70 -49.15
CA ILE A 491 -24.66 10.69 -49.68
C ILE A 491 -24.03 10.18 -50.97
N THR A 492 -24.32 10.86 -52.08
CA THR A 492 -23.94 10.41 -53.43
C THR A 492 -22.42 10.33 -53.66
N LEU A 493 -21.63 11.16 -52.96
CA LEU A 493 -20.17 11.13 -53.04
C LEU A 493 -19.54 10.10 -52.08
N GLY A 494 -20.35 9.37 -51.33
CA GLY A 494 -19.93 8.50 -50.24
C GLY A 494 -19.67 9.28 -48.95
N ARG A 495 -19.43 8.54 -47.86
CA ARG A 495 -19.13 9.09 -46.54
C ARG A 495 -18.26 8.14 -45.74
N ASP A 496 -17.26 8.67 -45.04
CA ASP A 496 -16.47 7.87 -44.11
C ASP A 496 -17.23 7.64 -42.79
N VAL A 497 -17.10 6.43 -42.26
CA VAL A 497 -17.57 6.02 -40.93
C VAL A 497 -16.48 5.17 -40.27
N THR A 498 -16.43 5.17 -38.93
CA THR A 498 -15.52 4.29 -38.19
C THR A 498 -16.33 3.29 -37.37
N PHE A 499 -16.15 2.00 -37.65
CA PHE A 499 -16.73 0.92 -36.85
C PHE A 499 -15.84 0.61 -35.67
N PHE A 500 -16.42 0.34 -34.50
CA PHE A 500 -15.63 -0.01 -33.33
C PHE A 500 -16.32 -1.02 -32.43
N VAL A 501 -15.50 -1.77 -31.69
CA VAL A 501 -15.88 -2.46 -30.47
C VAL A 501 -14.82 -2.17 -29.42
N GLU A 502 -15.23 -1.85 -28.20
CA GLU A 502 -14.35 -1.37 -27.14
C GLU A 502 -14.69 -1.90 -25.75
N ASP A 503 -13.68 -1.88 -24.89
CA ASP A 503 -13.74 -2.17 -23.47
C ASP A 503 -13.79 -0.86 -22.67
N THR A 504 -14.95 -0.52 -22.15
CA THR A 504 -15.19 0.68 -21.34
C THR A 504 -14.52 0.58 -19.96
N ASN A 505 -14.44 -0.61 -19.36
CA ASN A 505 -13.79 -0.86 -18.08
C ASN A 505 -12.27 -0.61 -18.14
N ALA A 506 -11.67 -0.86 -19.30
CA ALA A 506 -10.26 -0.59 -19.56
C ALA A 506 -9.99 0.83 -20.09
N GLY A 507 -10.90 1.78 -19.89
CA GLY A 507 -10.74 3.16 -20.36
C GLY A 507 -10.91 3.30 -21.88
N TYR A 508 -11.90 2.60 -22.44
CA TYR A 508 -12.27 2.60 -23.87
C TYR A 508 -11.20 1.99 -24.79
N VAL A 509 -10.52 0.93 -24.33
CA VAL A 509 -9.56 0.19 -25.16
C VAL A 509 -10.29 -0.47 -26.32
N LYS A 510 -9.80 -0.25 -27.54
CA LYS A 510 -10.41 -0.79 -28.77
C LYS A 510 -10.01 -2.25 -28.99
N TYR A 511 -11.00 -3.13 -29.17
CA TYR A 511 -10.77 -4.44 -29.76
C TYR A 511 -10.53 -4.32 -31.27
N PHE A 512 -11.28 -3.44 -31.92
CA PHE A 512 -10.96 -2.90 -33.24
C PHE A 512 -11.57 -1.50 -33.40
N GLU A 513 -10.98 -0.73 -34.31
CA GLU A 513 -11.48 0.58 -34.74
C GLU A 513 -11.04 0.78 -36.20
N GLU A 514 -11.98 0.68 -37.14
CA GLU A 514 -11.69 0.65 -38.58
C GLU A 514 -12.55 1.65 -39.34
N THR A 515 -11.90 2.47 -40.18
CA THR A 515 -12.57 3.52 -40.95
C THR A 515 -12.77 3.08 -42.39
N GLU A 516 -14.00 3.21 -42.88
CA GLU A 516 -14.40 2.79 -44.23
C GLU A 516 -15.28 3.84 -44.90
N THR A 517 -15.18 3.91 -46.22
CA THR A 517 -16.04 4.80 -47.03
C THR A 517 -17.30 4.05 -47.49
N LEU A 518 -18.46 4.49 -46.99
CA LEU A 518 -19.77 4.04 -47.44
C LEU A 518 -20.13 4.63 -48.81
N THR A 519 -20.94 3.89 -49.55
CA THR A 519 -21.54 4.31 -50.82
C THR A 519 -23.07 4.31 -50.73
N THR A 520 -23.75 4.66 -51.82
CA THR A 520 -25.23 4.63 -51.91
C THR A 520 -25.81 3.23 -52.07
N VAL A 521 -24.98 2.19 -52.06
CA VAL A 521 -25.37 0.79 -52.16
C VAL A 521 -24.97 0.09 -50.86
N PHE A 522 -25.80 -0.84 -50.38
CA PHE A 522 -25.45 -1.65 -49.22
C PHE A 522 -24.14 -2.39 -49.44
N GLN A 523 -23.22 -2.18 -48.50
CA GLN A 523 -21.93 -2.85 -48.42
C GLN A 523 -21.90 -3.72 -47.18
N THR A 524 -21.11 -4.78 -47.24
CA THR A 524 -20.86 -5.68 -46.11
C THR A 524 -19.45 -5.45 -45.60
N PHE A 525 -19.33 -5.13 -44.32
CA PHE A 525 -18.05 -5.01 -43.62
C PHE A 525 -17.97 -6.09 -42.55
N THR A 526 -16.81 -6.73 -42.40
CA THR A 526 -16.62 -7.85 -41.47
C THR A 526 -15.35 -7.66 -40.67
N TYR A 527 -15.49 -7.71 -39.35
CA TYR A 527 -14.38 -7.55 -38.41
C TYR A 527 -14.34 -8.73 -37.45
N THR A 528 -13.14 -9.06 -37.00
CA THR A 528 -12.92 -10.13 -36.03
C THR A 528 -12.00 -9.67 -34.92
N PHE A 529 -12.29 -10.05 -33.68
CA PHE A 529 -11.39 -9.86 -32.57
C PHE A 529 -11.47 -11.03 -31.58
N THR A 530 -10.40 -11.19 -30.79
CA THR A 530 -10.29 -12.22 -29.75
C THR A 530 -9.83 -11.53 -28.47
N PRO A 531 -10.68 -11.34 -27.45
CA PRO A 531 -10.28 -10.69 -26.22
C PRO A 531 -9.34 -11.60 -25.42
N THR A 532 -8.38 -11.02 -24.71
CA THR A 532 -7.41 -11.77 -23.89
C THR A 532 -7.85 -11.93 -22.44
N VAL A 533 -8.91 -11.22 -22.05
CA VAL A 533 -9.53 -11.23 -20.72
C VAL A 533 -11.03 -11.16 -20.91
N ASP A 534 -11.79 -11.71 -19.96
CA ASP A 534 -13.24 -11.53 -19.93
C ASP A 534 -13.56 -10.05 -19.77
N ASN A 535 -14.61 -9.58 -20.45
CA ASN A 535 -15.11 -8.21 -20.29
C ASN A 535 -16.62 -8.22 -20.29
N ASP A 536 -17.21 -7.56 -19.32
CA ASP A 536 -18.63 -7.56 -19.00
C ASP A 536 -19.31 -6.21 -19.34
N ASP A 537 -18.58 -5.26 -19.94
CA ASP A 537 -19.09 -3.98 -20.42
C ASP A 537 -18.59 -3.65 -21.85
N THR A 538 -18.60 -4.65 -22.73
CA THR A 538 -18.24 -4.45 -24.13
C THR A 538 -19.25 -3.52 -24.80
N LYS A 539 -18.73 -2.52 -25.54
CA LYS A 539 -19.54 -1.57 -26.31
C LYS A 539 -19.22 -1.67 -27.80
N ILE A 540 -20.26 -1.69 -28.63
CA ILE A 540 -20.19 -1.66 -30.09
C ILE A 540 -20.81 -0.36 -30.61
N GLY A 541 -20.29 0.17 -31.71
CA GLY A 541 -20.91 1.31 -32.35
C GLY A 541 -20.26 1.73 -33.65
N ILE A 542 -20.70 2.90 -34.11
CA ILE A 542 -20.20 3.56 -35.31
C ILE A 542 -19.99 5.04 -34.98
N PHE A 543 -18.77 5.52 -35.20
CA PHE A 543 -18.47 6.94 -35.19
C PHE A 543 -18.82 7.56 -36.54
N LEU A 544 -19.47 8.72 -36.48
CA LEU A 544 -20.07 9.42 -37.61
C LEU A 544 -19.63 10.90 -37.67
N GLY A 545 -18.69 11.33 -36.83
CA GLY A 545 -18.27 12.72 -36.71
C GLY A 545 -17.41 13.22 -37.87
N ASP A 546 -16.58 14.24 -37.58
CA ASP A 546 -15.73 14.85 -38.61
C ASP A 546 -14.51 13.96 -38.96
N MET A 547 -14.42 13.59 -40.23
CA MET A 547 -13.48 12.64 -40.84
C MET A 547 -13.07 13.17 -42.23
N ASP A 548 -12.08 12.57 -42.87
CA ASP A 548 -11.55 13.04 -44.17
C ASP A 548 -12.64 13.18 -45.25
N ASN A 549 -13.58 12.23 -45.34
CA ASN A 549 -14.77 12.32 -46.20
C ASN A 549 -16.07 12.35 -45.36
N SER A 550 -16.13 13.24 -44.37
CA SER A 550 -17.36 13.49 -43.61
C SER A 550 -18.39 14.26 -44.44
N ALA A 551 -19.67 13.94 -44.26
CA ALA A 551 -20.77 14.67 -44.89
C ALA A 551 -22.05 14.50 -44.06
N ILE A 552 -22.83 15.56 -43.90
CA ILE A 552 -24.14 15.56 -43.22
C ILE A 552 -25.15 14.77 -44.06
N GLY A 553 -26.00 13.98 -43.40
CA GLY A 553 -26.98 13.10 -44.06
C GLY A 553 -27.13 11.75 -43.36
N LEU A 554 -27.80 10.82 -44.04
CA LEU A 554 -28.19 9.53 -43.48
C LEU A 554 -27.09 8.48 -43.63
N VAL A 555 -26.90 7.74 -42.55
CA VAL A 555 -26.29 6.41 -42.56
C VAL A 555 -27.40 5.39 -42.29
N ILE A 556 -27.55 4.42 -43.18
CA ILE A 556 -28.68 3.49 -43.22
C ILE A 556 -28.13 2.08 -43.00
N ILE A 557 -28.55 1.44 -41.91
CA ILE A 557 -28.04 0.17 -41.42
C ILE A 557 -29.15 -0.88 -41.58
N ASP A 558 -28.81 -1.95 -42.29
CA ASP A 558 -29.67 -3.12 -42.49
C ASP A 558 -29.48 -4.13 -41.36
N SER A 559 -28.22 -4.46 -41.03
CA SER A 559 -27.94 -5.37 -39.93
C SER A 559 -26.57 -5.19 -39.30
N ILE A 560 -26.47 -5.60 -38.04
CA ILE A 560 -25.25 -5.72 -37.23
C ILE A 560 -25.30 -7.11 -36.59
N VAL A 561 -24.72 -8.09 -37.26
CA VAL A 561 -24.78 -9.50 -36.85
C VAL A 561 -23.49 -9.90 -36.15
N ILE A 562 -23.61 -10.55 -34.99
CA ILE A 562 -22.45 -11.00 -34.20
C ILE A 562 -22.50 -12.51 -34.08
N THR A 563 -21.37 -13.16 -34.37
CA THR A 563 -21.19 -14.60 -34.18
C THR A 563 -19.90 -14.88 -33.42
N GLU A 564 -19.80 -16.05 -32.79
CA GLU A 564 -18.66 -16.47 -31.98
C GLU A 564 -18.11 -17.81 -32.49
N SER A 565 -16.79 -18.00 -32.36
CA SER A 565 -16.10 -19.28 -32.56
C SER A 565 -14.98 -19.49 -31.53
N ASN A 566 -14.67 -20.75 -31.22
CA ASN A 566 -13.58 -21.14 -30.32
C ASN A 566 -12.20 -21.07 -30.98
#